data_AF-A0A830HCE4-F1
#
_entry.id   AF-A0A830HCE4-F1
#
_cell.length_a   1.000
_cell.length_b   1.000
_cell.length_c   1.000
_cell.angle_alpha   90.00
_cell.angle_beta   90.00
_cell.angle_gamma   90.00
#
_symmetry.space_group_name_H-M   'P 1'
#
loop_
_entity.id
_entity.type
_entity.pdbx_description
1 polymer ?
#
loop_
_entity_poly.entity_id
_entity_poly.type
_entity_poly.pdbx_seq_one_letter_code
_entity_poly.pdbx_strand_id
1 'polypeptide(L)'
;MAPLLMRPVVVTRPCKSHHRNVRRRCRLARFREDGLSFRQNSRREQQKPGIVQHTHANANANSSTTSARFFRDAIACPQHQEPITFANVLRRRSNAERQYRLGDVVKFYGSGGHAERMVNNRIQPCRRFNHSIACSYVRTYRHSGKYPNMEVLDEVTPLVEPRPEAVMHLRLGDVAKGDCWNKDCIIETRSGNKIQYQFTEKDYDTILDELKDLGTITIVANPSHLSNPSTIAWSEKYINHAMAYLRRLGVCPVYRGIRNADDDFAFATSAKVFVQGGGGYSRFMAKLVMKRGGRVLIPK
;
A
#
# COMPACT_ATOMS: atom_id res chain seq x y z
N MET A 1 -36.43 -29.23 -11.69
CA MET A 1 -35.54 -29.67 -10.60
C MET A 1 -34.90 -30.98 -11.04
N ALA A 2 -33.61 -30.97 -11.37
CA ALA A 2 -32.87 -32.15 -11.84
C ALA A 2 -31.99 -32.69 -10.70
N PRO A 3 -31.87 -34.02 -10.50
CA PRO A 3 -31.10 -34.57 -9.40
C PRO A 3 -29.60 -34.56 -9.70
N LEU A 4 -28.82 -34.13 -8.71
CA LEU A 4 -27.36 -34.17 -8.67
C LEU A 4 -26.87 -35.63 -8.63
N LEU A 5 -26.16 -36.05 -9.69
CA LEU A 5 -25.39 -37.30 -9.71
C LEU A 5 -24.08 -37.08 -8.93
N MET A 6 -23.95 -37.71 -7.76
CA MET A 6 -22.69 -37.78 -7.03
C MET A 6 -21.73 -38.77 -7.70
N ARG A 7 -20.49 -38.32 -7.95
CA ARG A 7 -19.38 -39.18 -8.38
C ARG A 7 -18.68 -39.82 -7.18
N PRO A 8 -18.18 -41.06 -7.29
CA PRO A 8 -17.53 -41.75 -6.19
C PRO A 8 -16.16 -41.15 -5.86
N VAL A 9 -15.89 -41.05 -4.56
CA VAL A 9 -14.59 -40.64 -3.99
C VAL A 9 -13.65 -41.85 -4.00
N VAL A 10 -12.56 -41.75 -4.74
CA VAL A 10 -11.45 -42.73 -4.70
C VAL A 10 -10.52 -42.34 -3.55
N VAL A 11 -10.52 -43.14 -2.49
CA VAL A 11 -9.61 -42.98 -1.35
C VAL A 11 -8.38 -43.86 -1.57
N THR A 12 -7.26 -43.28 -1.97
CA THR A 12 -5.95 -43.96 -1.94
C THR A 12 -5.18 -43.55 -0.69
N ARG A 13 -4.96 -44.51 0.23
CA ARG A 13 -4.00 -44.39 1.34
C ARG A 13 -2.62 -44.84 0.88
N PRO A 14 -1.53 -44.11 1.18
CA PRO A 14 -0.19 -44.69 1.16
C PRO A 14 0.32 -45.03 2.56
N CYS A 15 1.21 -46.02 2.54
CA CYS A 15 1.65 -46.89 3.63
C CYS A 15 2.42 -46.21 4.76
N LYS A 16 2.24 -46.76 5.97
CA LYS A 16 3.19 -46.61 7.09
C LYS A 16 4.45 -47.43 6.76
N SER A 17 5.62 -46.80 6.82
CA SER A 17 6.89 -47.50 6.98
C SER A 17 7.67 -46.91 8.15
N HIS A 18 7.79 -47.69 9.22
CA HIS A 18 8.86 -47.56 10.20
C HIS A 18 10.21 -47.80 9.51
N HIS A 19 11.21 -46.93 9.73
CA HIS A 19 12.55 -47.34 10.19
C HIS A 19 13.51 -46.16 10.40
N ARG A 20 14.09 -46.16 11.61
CA ARG A 20 15.40 -45.70 12.12
C ARG A 20 16.37 -44.88 11.23
N ASN A 21 16.85 -43.80 11.86
CA ASN A 21 18.25 -43.31 11.91
C ASN A 21 19.22 -43.73 10.81
N VAL A 22 19.54 -42.80 9.89
CA VAL A 22 20.89 -42.67 9.32
C VAL A 22 21.20 -41.18 9.08
N ARG A 23 22.18 -40.65 9.83
CA ARG A 23 22.89 -39.41 9.52
C ARG A 23 23.74 -39.65 8.28
N ARG A 24 23.51 -38.93 7.17
CA ARG A 24 24.54 -38.70 6.15
C ARG A 24 24.53 -37.26 5.68
N ARG A 25 25.73 -36.68 5.73
CA ARG A 25 26.12 -35.38 5.18
C ARG A 25 25.90 -35.42 3.66
N CYS A 26 25.04 -34.55 3.14
CA CYS A 26 25.07 -34.20 1.73
C CYS A 26 25.81 -32.86 1.58
N ARG A 27 27.01 -32.93 1.00
CA ARG A 27 27.69 -31.80 0.37
C ARG A 27 26.78 -31.31 -0.77
N LEU A 28 26.32 -30.07 -0.68
CA LEU A 28 25.68 -29.41 -1.81
C LEU A 28 26.75 -28.91 -2.77
N ALA A 29 26.58 -29.32 -4.02
CA ALA A 29 27.36 -28.91 -5.17
C ALA A 29 27.20 -27.40 -5.42
N ARG A 30 28.32 -26.77 -5.80
CA ARG A 30 28.36 -25.39 -6.31
C ARG A 30 27.66 -25.38 -7.68
N PHE A 31 26.54 -24.67 -7.77
CA PHE A 31 26.08 -24.14 -9.05
C PHE A 31 26.82 -22.82 -9.29
N ARG A 32 27.63 -22.80 -10.35
CA ARG A 32 28.05 -21.58 -11.03
C ARG A 32 26.84 -21.08 -11.80
N GLU A 33 26.39 -19.86 -11.51
CA GLU A 33 25.63 -19.08 -12.47
C GLU A 33 26.57 -18.05 -13.07
N ASP A 34 26.75 -18.20 -14.37
CA ASP A 34 27.45 -17.29 -15.25
C ASP A 34 26.63 -16.01 -15.43
N GLY A 35 27.36 -14.89 -15.55
CA GLY A 35 27.03 -13.83 -16.47
C GLY A 35 25.88 -12.90 -16.09
N LEU A 36 26.23 -11.68 -15.68
CA LEU A 36 25.86 -10.45 -16.40
C LEU A 36 26.59 -9.27 -15.76
N SER A 37 27.79 -8.97 -16.28
CA SER A 37 28.52 -7.75 -15.99
C SER A 37 27.92 -6.60 -16.80
N PHE A 38 27.28 -5.64 -16.13
CA PHE A 38 27.06 -4.33 -16.74
C PHE A 38 28.27 -3.45 -16.44
N ARG A 39 29.23 -3.41 -17.38
CA ARG A 39 30.28 -2.39 -17.41
C ARG A 39 29.65 -1.06 -17.81
N GLN A 40 29.77 -0.08 -16.93
CA GLN A 40 29.69 1.33 -17.27
C GLN A 40 30.88 1.67 -18.17
N ASN A 41 30.62 2.25 -19.34
CA ASN A 41 31.63 3.00 -20.07
C ASN A 41 31.12 4.42 -20.34
N SER A 42 31.99 5.34 -19.94
CA SER A 42 31.97 6.78 -20.04
C SER A 42 31.74 7.29 -21.46
N ARG A 43 30.84 8.27 -21.60
CA ARG A 43 30.83 9.25 -22.70
C ARG A 43 31.35 10.56 -22.10
N ARG A 44 32.56 10.98 -22.47
CA ARG A 44 32.90 11.90 -23.58
C ARG A 44 32.32 13.30 -23.37
N GLU A 45 33.26 14.19 -23.06
CA GLU A 45 33.31 15.62 -23.33
C GLU A 45 32.48 16.06 -24.54
N GLN A 46 31.72 17.15 -24.36
CA GLN A 46 31.45 18.09 -25.45
C GLN A 46 31.45 19.53 -24.93
N GLN A 47 32.06 20.37 -25.75
CA GLN A 47 32.40 21.77 -25.60
C GLN A 47 31.17 22.69 -25.62
N LYS A 48 31.25 23.79 -24.86
CA LYS A 48 30.68 25.12 -25.22
C LYS A 48 31.81 25.90 -25.91
N PRO A 49 31.58 26.90 -26.81
CA PRO A 49 30.50 27.90 -26.74
C PRO A 49 29.92 28.34 -28.10
N GLY A 50 28.84 29.12 -28.06
CA GLY A 50 28.30 29.82 -29.22
C GLY A 50 27.23 30.82 -28.83
N ILE A 51 27.63 32.07 -28.63
CA ILE A 51 26.76 33.23 -28.47
C ILE A 51 26.22 33.57 -29.87
N VAL A 52 24.89 33.57 -30.03
CA VAL A 52 24.24 34.21 -31.18
C VAL A 52 23.12 35.09 -30.62
N GLN A 53 23.32 36.41 -30.77
CA GLN A 53 22.29 37.42 -30.60
C GLN A 53 21.42 37.41 -31.86
N HIS A 54 20.10 37.26 -31.69
CA HIS A 54 19.14 37.65 -32.72
C HIS A 54 18.08 38.57 -32.10
N THR A 55 17.91 39.68 -32.80
CA THR A 55 17.04 40.81 -32.55
C THR A 55 15.64 40.59 -33.11
N HIS A 56 14.68 41.27 -32.48
CA HIS A 56 13.37 41.75 -32.96
C HIS A 56 12.39 40.81 -33.68
N ALA A 57 11.19 40.65 -33.10
CA ALA A 57 9.94 41.05 -33.75
C ALA A 57 8.78 41.12 -32.74
N ASN A 58 8.15 42.30 -32.68
CA ASN A 58 6.82 42.54 -32.11
C ASN A 58 5.77 41.78 -32.95
N ALA A 59 4.86 41.08 -32.28
CA ALA A 59 3.58 40.72 -32.89
C ALA A 59 2.45 40.92 -31.86
N ASN A 60 1.55 41.80 -32.24
CA ASN A 60 0.35 42.22 -31.56
C ASN A 60 -0.72 41.11 -31.52
N ALA A 61 -1.47 41.14 -30.42
CA ALA A 61 -2.94 41.07 -30.34
C ALA A 61 -3.72 39.80 -30.75
N ASN A 62 -4.65 39.49 -29.83
CA ASN A 62 -6.00 38.95 -30.05
C ASN A 62 -6.17 37.47 -30.38
N SER A 63 -6.50 36.70 -29.33
CA SER A 63 -7.36 35.51 -29.38
C SER A 63 -7.88 35.23 -27.96
N SER A 64 -8.84 36.03 -27.46
CA SER A 64 -10.26 35.64 -27.34
C SER A 64 -10.50 34.22 -26.83
N THR A 65 -10.63 34.11 -25.50
CA THR A 65 -11.78 33.50 -24.83
C THR A 65 -12.34 32.20 -25.40
N THR A 66 -11.68 31.07 -25.14
CA THR A 66 -12.34 29.75 -25.14
C THR A 66 -11.81 28.83 -24.02
N SER A 67 -11.71 29.35 -22.78
CA SER A 67 -11.32 28.53 -21.61
C SER A 67 -12.41 28.49 -20.52
N ALA A 68 -13.67 28.53 -20.93
CA ALA A 68 -14.81 28.49 -20.03
C ALA A 68 -15.80 27.42 -20.50
N ARG A 69 -15.43 26.14 -20.43
CA ARG A 69 -16.36 25.04 -20.73
C ARG A 69 -15.92 23.66 -20.19
N PHE A 70 -15.42 23.59 -18.96
CA PHE A 70 -15.38 22.33 -18.20
C PHE A 70 -15.53 22.57 -16.69
N PHE A 71 -16.47 23.44 -16.29
CA PHE A 71 -17.06 23.27 -14.96
C PHE A 71 -18.12 22.19 -15.10
N ARG A 72 -17.69 20.91 -15.03
CA ARG A 72 -18.60 19.82 -14.66
C ARG A 72 -19.31 20.28 -13.39
N ASP A 73 -20.62 20.07 -13.33
CA ASP A 73 -21.44 20.32 -12.14
C ASP A 73 -20.65 19.87 -10.92
N ALA A 74 -20.12 20.84 -10.18
CA ALA A 74 -19.21 20.56 -9.09
C ALA A 74 -20.00 19.71 -8.10
N ILE A 75 -19.64 18.42 -7.99
CA ILE A 75 -20.19 17.55 -6.97
C ILE A 75 -19.92 18.28 -5.67
N ALA A 76 -20.96 18.84 -5.07
CA ALA A 76 -20.82 19.66 -3.89
C ALA A 76 -20.30 18.74 -2.79
N CYS A 77 -19.00 18.79 -2.52
CA CYS A 77 -18.45 18.13 -1.36
C CYS A 77 -19.21 18.66 -0.14
N PRO A 78 -19.63 17.81 0.80
CA PRO A 78 -20.29 18.26 2.02
C PRO A 78 -19.46 19.39 2.63
N GLN A 79 -20.01 20.60 2.68
CA GLN A 79 -19.21 21.83 2.73
C GLN A 79 -18.43 22.00 4.04
N HIS A 80 -18.69 21.22 5.07
CA HIS A 80 -17.91 21.25 6.30
C HIS A 80 -17.75 19.84 6.86
N GLN A 81 -16.55 19.29 6.75
CA GLN A 81 -16.10 18.23 7.64
C GLN A 81 -15.13 18.86 8.63
N GLU A 82 -15.45 18.73 9.92
CA GLU A 82 -14.55 19.11 11.00
C GLU A 82 -13.15 18.50 10.78
N PRO A 83 -12.07 19.21 11.17
CA PRO A 83 -10.73 18.65 11.15
C PRO A 83 -10.71 17.28 11.82
N ILE A 84 -10.01 16.33 11.21
CA ILE A 84 -9.89 15.00 11.79
C ILE A 84 -9.03 15.11 13.04
N THR A 85 -9.60 14.67 14.15
CA THR A 85 -8.90 14.54 15.43
C THR A 85 -8.90 13.09 15.89
N PHE A 86 -7.78 12.68 16.47
CA PHE A 86 -7.52 11.37 17.06
C PHE A 86 -7.47 11.44 18.59
N ALA A 87 -8.01 12.50 19.20
CA ALA A 87 -8.09 12.67 20.65
C ALA A 87 -8.69 11.43 21.37
N ASN A 88 -9.65 10.75 20.72
CA ASN A 88 -10.29 9.54 21.25
C ASN A 88 -9.50 8.24 21.01
N VAL A 89 -8.47 8.26 20.16
CA VAL A 89 -7.67 7.06 19.82
C VAL A 89 -6.85 6.56 21.00
N LEU A 90 -6.33 7.47 21.83
CA LEU A 90 -5.61 7.10 23.03
C LEU A 90 -6.50 6.45 24.08
N ARG A 91 -7.78 6.85 24.17
CA ARG A 91 -8.70 6.38 25.21
C ARG A 91 -9.28 4.99 24.95
N ARG A 92 -9.33 4.55 23.68
CA ARG A 92 -9.99 3.29 23.30
C ARG A 92 -9.11 2.05 23.28
N ARG A 93 -7.78 2.20 23.43
CA ARG A 93 -6.83 1.08 23.40
C ARG A 93 -6.97 0.13 24.58
N SER A 94 -7.96 -0.76 24.51
CA SER A 94 -7.91 -2.01 25.26
C SER A 94 -6.75 -2.87 24.71
N ASN A 95 -6.18 -3.73 25.55
CA ASN A 95 -5.16 -4.68 25.11
C ASN A 95 -5.66 -5.57 23.96
N ALA A 96 -6.98 -5.75 23.80
CA ALA A 96 -7.65 -6.48 22.72
C ALA A 96 -7.54 -5.76 21.34
N GLU A 97 -7.40 -4.43 21.34
CA GLU A 97 -7.27 -3.59 20.14
C GLU A 97 -5.82 -3.43 19.63
N ARG A 98 -4.83 -4.09 20.25
CA ARG A 98 -3.50 -4.23 19.62
C ARG A 98 -3.64 -5.08 18.36
N GLN A 99 -4.08 -4.43 17.27
CA GLN A 99 -4.23 -5.03 15.96
C GLN A 99 -2.89 -5.61 15.55
N TYR A 100 -2.92 -6.81 15.01
CA TYR A 100 -1.73 -7.38 14.40
C TYR A 100 -1.35 -6.57 13.16
N ARG A 101 -0.10 -6.69 12.72
CA ARG A 101 0.38 -6.01 11.52
C ARG A 101 0.21 -6.95 10.33
N LEU A 102 -0.93 -6.87 9.62
CA LEU A 102 -1.20 -7.71 8.45
C LEU A 102 -0.04 -7.65 7.44
N GLY A 103 0.47 -6.47 7.15
CA GLY A 103 1.64 -6.30 6.29
C GLY A 103 2.88 -7.06 6.78
N ASP A 104 3.13 -7.16 8.09
CA ASP A 104 4.26 -7.92 8.62
C ASP A 104 4.00 -9.43 8.53
N VAL A 105 2.75 -9.89 8.69
CA VAL A 105 2.41 -11.31 8.46
C VAL A 105 2.64 -11.67 7.00
N VAL A 106 2.09 -10.89 6.07
CA VAL A 106 2.27 -11.13 4.63
C VAL A 106 3.74 -10.99 4.21
N LYS A 107 4.50 -10.06 4.81
CA LYS A 107 5.92 -9.76 4.49
C LYS A 107 6.97 -10.60 5.22
N PHE A 108 6.66 -11.22 6.36
CA PHE A 108 7.59 -12.18 6.99
C PHE A 108 7.14 -13.66 7.15
N TYR A 109 5.87 -14.03 6.94
CA TYR A 109 5.45 -15.43 7.06
C TYR A 109 5.97 -16.32 5.92
N GLY A 110 6.83 -17.29 6.24
CA GLY A 110 7.45 -18.19 5.26
C GLY A 110 8.78 -17.71 4.68
N SER A 111 9.31 -16.58 5.16
CA SER A 111 10.66 -16.11 4.80
C SER A 111 11.79 -16.90 5.48
N GLY A 112 11.47 -17.85 6.37
CA GLY A 112 12.45 -18.50 7.23
C GLY A 112 13.00 -17.59 8.35
N GLY A 113 13.77 -18.20 9.26
CA GLY A 113 14.67 -17.47 10.16
C GLY A 113 14.03 -16.73 11.34
N HIS A 114 14.52 -15.52 11.64
CA HIS A 114 14.05 -14.72 12.78
C HIS A 114 12.71 -14.03 12.51
N ALA A 115 12.45 -13.64 11.27
CA ALA A 115 11.25 -12.92 10.89
C ALA A 115 10.00 -13.82 10.96
N GLU A 116 10.11 -15.07 10.50
CA GLU A 116 9.07 -16.08 10.69
C GLU A 116 8.85 -16.42 12.18
N ARG A 117 9.95 -16.53 12.96
CA ARG A 117 9.86 -16.70 14.42
C ARG A 117 9.17 -15.53 15.12
N MET A 118 9.33 -14.29 14.65
CA MET A 118 8.58 -13.16 15.19
C MET A 118 7.08 -13.29 14.89
N VAL A 119 6.70 -13.71 13.68
CA VAL A 119 5.29 -13.94 13.35
C VAL A 119 4.71 -15.06 14.22
N ASN A 120 5.45 -16.16 14.38
CA ASN A 120 5.00 -17.34 15.14
C ASN A 120 5.00 -17.12 16.66
N ASN A 121 5.94 -16.34 17.21
CA ASN A 121 6.06 -16.15 18.67
C ASN A 121 5.38 -14.87 19.17
N ARG A 122 5.37 -13.79 18.38
CA ARG A 122 4.84 -12.48 18.82
C ARG A 122 3.48 -12.16 18.23
N ILE A 123 3.16 -12.68 17.05
CA ILE A 123 1.97 -12.24 16.30
C ILE A 123 0.84 -13.27 16.32
N GLN A 124 1.11 -14.56 16.60
CA GLN A 124 0.15 -15.69 16.59
C GLN A 124 -1.25 -15.33 16.07
N PRO A 125 -1.36 -14.94 14.78
CA PRO A 125 -2.56 -14.27 14.30
C PRO A 125 -3.74 -15.21 14.47
N CYS A 126 -3.55 -16.51 14.29
CA CYS A 126 -4.59 -17.51 14.47
C CYS A 126 -5.03 -17.80 15.91
N ARG A 127 -4.22 -17.55 16.94
CA ARG A 127 -4.64 -17.80 18.32
C ARG A 127 -5.58 -16.70 18.81
N ARG A 128 -5.31 -15.46 18.39
CA ARG A 128 -6.02 -14.27 18.86
C ARG A 128 -7.01 -13.69 17.86
N PHE A 129 -6.77 -13.91 16.56
CA PHE A 129 -7.53 -13.40 15.44
C PHE A 129 -7.80 -14.55 14.45
N ASN A 130 -8.49 -15.59 14.92
CA ASN A 130 -8.72 -16.86 14.21
C ASN A 130 -9.53 -16.75 12.91
N HIS A 131 -10.22 -15.63 12.69
CA HIS A 131 -11.01 -15.31 11.48
C HIS A 131 -10.40 -14.17 10.65
N SER A 132 -9.17 -13.79 10.93
CA SER A 132 -8.51 -12.65 10.29
C SER A 132 -7.87 -13.04 8.96
N ILE A 133 -7.68 -12.06 8.07
CA ILE A 133 -6.98 -12.24 6.79
C ILE A 133 -5.59 -12.82 7.04
N ALA A 134 -4.86 -12.35 8.06
CA ALA A 134 -3.56 -12.93 8.42
C ALA A 134 -3.66 -14.39 8.82
N CYS A 135 -4.66 -14.78 9.62
CA CYS A 135 -4.78 -16.17 10.01
C CYS A 135 -5.12 -17.06 8.80
N SER A 136 -6.06 -16.64 7.96
CA SER A 136 -6.41 -17.34 6.72
C SER A 136 -5.20 -17.46 5.81
N TYR A 137 -4.45 -16.37 5.60
CA TYR A 137 -3.22 -16.36 4.81
C TYR A 137 -2.20 -17.38 5.34
N VAL A 138 -1.94 -17.37 6.65
CA VAL A 138 -1.01 -18.30 7.32
C VAL A 138 -1.43 -19.76 7.12
N ARG A 139 -2.73 -20.06 7.27
CA ARG A 139 -3.28 -21.42 7.09
C ARG A 139 -3.14 -21.91 5.65
N THR A 140 -3.48 -21.07 4.67
CA THR A 140 -3.45 -21.44 3.25
C THR A 140 -2.02 -21.44 2.68
N TYR A 141 -1.16 -20.51 3.12
CA TYR A 141 0.20 -20.34 2.58
C TYR A 141 1.11 -21.56 2.77
N ARG A 142 0.89 -22.36 3.83
CA ARG A 142 1.75 -23.47 4.29
C ARG A 142 2.11 -24.49 3.19
N HIS A 143 1.44 -24.43 2.05
CA HIS A 143 1.58 -25.35 0.92
C HIS A 143 2.16 -24.74 -0.37
N SER A 144 2.53 -23.45 -0.40
CA SER A 144 2.73 -22.72 -1.68
C SER A 144 4.17 -22.35 -2.09
N GLY A 145 5.14 -22.37 -1.17
CA GLY A 145 6.58 -22.23 -1.46
C GLY A 145 7.10 -20.90 -2.05
N LYS A 146 6.24 -19.96 -2.50
CA LYS A 146 6.63 -18.66 -3.08
C LYS A 146 6.28 -17.50 -2.18
N TYR A 147 7.20 -16.53 -2.04
CA TYR A 147 7.09 -15.52 -1.01
C TYR A 147 7.34 -14.06 -1.45
N PRO A 148 6.44 -13.10 -1.12
CA PRO A 148 5.06 -13.24 -0.63
C PRO A 148 4.13 -13.82 -1.70
N ASN A 149 3.07 -14.54 -1.30
CA ASN A 149 2.14 -15.19 -2.22
C ASN A 149 0.88 -14.33 -2.43
N MET A 150 0.81 -13.63 -3.57
CA MET A 150 -0.31 -12.74 -3.85
C MET A 150 -1.59 -13.51 -4.22
N GLU A 151 -1.48 -14.74 -4.72
CA GLU A 151 -2.62 -15.61 -5.03
C GLU A 151 -3.36 -16.01 -3.76
N VAL A 152 -2.63 -16.47 -2.74
CA VAL A 152 -3.20 -16.78 -1.43
C VAL A 152 -3.78 -15.54 -0.79
N LEU A 153 -3.11 -14.39 -0.90
CA LEU A 153 -3.63 -13.15 -0.34
C LEU A 153 -4.92 -12.70 -1.01
N ASP A 154 -5.04 -12.88 -2.32
CA ASP A 154 -6.26 -12.60 -3.08
C ASP A 154 -7.41 -13.52 -2.67
N GLU A 155 -7.13 -14.83 -2.58
CA GLU A 155 -8.11 -15.85 -2.17
C GLU A 155 -8.69 -15.58 -0.79
N VAL A 156 -7.86 -15.17 0.18
CA VAL A 156 -8.30 -14.98 1.57
C VAL A 156 -8.81 -13.57 1.88
N THR A 157 -8.68 -12.63 0.94
CA THR A 157 -9.15 -11.25 1.12
C THR A 157 -10.52 -11.09 0.45
N PRO A 158 -11.60 -10.84 1.20
CA PRO A 158 -12.91 -10.68 0.59
C PRO A 158 -12.95 -9.46 -0.35
N LEU A 159 -13.74 -9.58 -1.42
CA LEU A 159 -14.12 -8.43 -2.25
C LEU A 159 -15.26 -7.68 -1.55
N VAL A 160 -15.14 -6.36 -1.45
CA VAL A 160 -16.18 -5.49 -0.89
C VAL A 160 -17.01 -4.92 -2.03
N GLU A 161 -18.33 -5.14 -1.96
CA GLU A 161 -19.31 -4.63 -2.92
C GLU A 161 -20.30 -3.65 -2.25
N PRO A 162 -20.70 -2.55 -2.92
CA PRO A 162 -20.15 -2.09 -4.21
C PRO A 162 -18.68 -1.67 -4.09
N ARG A 163 -17.88 -1.95 -5.13
CA ARG A 163 -16.47 -1.51 -5.19
C ARG A 163 -16.35 0.01 -5.01
N PRO A 164 -15.49 0.51 -4.10
CA PRO A 164 -15.28 1.94 -3.96
C PRO A 164 -14.61 2.54 -5.22
N GLU A 165 -15.10 3.69 -5.67
CA GLU A 165 -14.58 4.35 -6.88
C GLU A 165 -13.09 4.66 -6.76
N ALA A 166 -12.70 5.36 -5.68
CA ALA A 166 -11.31 5.66 -5.41
C ALA A 166 -11.00 5.55 -3.91
N VAL A 167 -9.86 4.92 -3.60
CA VAL A 167 -9.34 4.81 -2.24
C VAL A 167 -7.91 5.32 -2.20
N MET A 168 -7.60 6.18 -1.23
CA MET A 168 -6.23 6.64 -0.95
C MET A 168 -5.78 6.06 0.38
N HIS A 169 -4.64 5.37 0.40
CA HIS A 169 -4.06 4.88 1.64
C HIS A 169 -2.99 5.85 2.16
N LEU A 170 -3.16 6.33 3.39
CA LEU A 170 -2.14 7.12 4.08
C LEU A 170 -1.51 6.31 5.20
N ARG A 171 -0.17 6.32 5.27
CA ARG A 171 0.54 5.76 6.41
C ARG A 171 0.57 6.79 7.53
N LEU A 172 -0.09 6.48 8.63
CA LEU A 172 -0.05 7.26 9.87
C LEU A 172 0.77 6.52 10.94
N GLY A 173 0.94 7.12 12.11
CA GLY A 173 1.49 6.42 13.27
C GLY A 173 2.95 6.75 13.56
N ASP A 174 3.71 5.68 13.81
CA ASP A 174 5.12 5.67 14.21
C ASP A 174 6.10 6.30 13.20
N VAL A 175 5.63 6.51 11.97
CA VAL A 175 6.40 7.14 10.88
C VAL A 175 6.17 8.65 10.78
N ALA A 176 5.12 9.19 11.40
CA ALA A 176 4.77 10.61 11.35
C ALA A 176 5.68 11.39 12.31
N LYS A 177 6.88 11.75 11.83
CA LYS A 177 7.89 12.48 12.58
C LYS A 177 8.11 13.86 11.96
N GLY A 178 7.29 14.83 12.36
CA GLY A 178 7.37 16.18 11.83
C GLY A 178 6.45 16.41 10.63
N ASP A 179 6.75 17.47 9.88
CA ASP A 179 5.93 17.94 8.77
C ASP A 179 6.27 17.19 7.46
N CYS A 180 5.85 15.92 7.40
CA CYS A 180 6.07 15.06 6.24
C CYS A 180 5.23 15.43 5.01
N TRP A 181 4.34 16.43 5.13
CA TRP A 181 3.61 16.96 3.99
C TRP A 181 4.46 17.95 3.20
N ASN A 182 5.22 18.79 3.92
CA ASN A 182 6.05 19.84 3.33
C ASN A 182 7.54 19.47 3.23
N LYS A 183 7.95 18.34 3.82
CA LYS A 183 9.35 17.89 3.85
C LYS A 183 9.45 16.39 3.59
N ASP A 184 10.52 16.00 2.92
CA ASP A 184 10.80 14.60 2.63
C ASP A 184 10.92 13.78 3.92
N CYS A 185 10.01 12.81 4.08
CA CYS A 185 10.06 11.85 5.18
C CYS A 185 10.57 10.49 4.68
N ILE A 186 11.85 10.49 4.33
CA ILE A 186 12.61 9.32 3.89
C ILE A 186 13.37 8.75 5.08
N ILE A 187 13.14 7.47 5.36
CA ILE A 187 13.89 6.72 6.37
C ILE A 187 14.92 5.86 5.66
N GLU A 188 16.19 6.03 6.00
CA GLU A 188 17.25 5.14 5.57
C GLU A 188 17.31 3.90 6.49
N THR A 189 17.26 2.73 5.88
CA THR A 189 17.39 1.45 6.59
C THR A 189 18.86 1.17 6.93
N ARG A 190 19.10 0.23 7.85
CA ARG A 190 20.47 -0.26 8.15
C ARG A 190 21.24 -0.77 6.92
N SER A 191 20.52 -1.17 5.88
CA SER A 191 21.08 -1.62 4.60
C SER A 191 21.33 -0.50 3.58
N GLY A 192 21.16 0.78 3.96
CA GLY A 192 21.28 1.93 3.06
C GLY A 192 20.07 2.16 2.14
N ASN A 193 19.08 1.27 2.16
CA ASN A 193 17.85 1.46 1.39
C ASN A 193 17.03 2.61 1.95
N LYS A 194 16.64 3.56 1.09
CA LYS A 194 15.73 4.66 1.40
C LYS A 194 14.28 4.20 1.26
N ILE A 195 13.48 4.41 2.31
CA ILE A 195 12.05 4.08 2.32
C ILE A 195 11.26 5.33 2.64
N GLN A 196 10.39 5.72 1.71
CA GLN A 196 9.40 6.75 1.94
C GLN A 196 8.11 6.10 2.48
N TYR A 197 7.69 6.57 3.65
CA TYR A 197 6.44 6.11 4.29
C TYR A 197 5.30 7.10 4.08
N GLN A 198 5.62 8.38 3.97
CA GLN A 198 4.67 9.46 3.74
C GLN A 198 5.13 10.29 2.55
N PHE A 199 4.20 10.57 1.65
CA PHE A 199 4.41 11.39 0.46
C PHE A 199 4.16 12.86 0.79
N THR A 200 4.95 13.73 0.19
CA THR A 200 4.81 15.19 0.27
C THR A 200 3.70 15.68 -0.66
N GLU A 201 3.31 16.95 -0.56
CA GLU A 201 2.42 17.58 -1.55
C GLU A 201 2.96 17.44 -2.98
N LYS A 202 4.26 17.72 -3.14
CA LYS A 202 4.96 17.66 -4.43
C LYS A 202 4.89 16.27 -5.06
N ASP A 203 4.93 15.22 -4.24
CA ASP A 203 4.86 13.86 -4.77
C ASP A 203 3.47 13.59 -5.36
N TYR A 204 2.41 14.14 -4.76
CA TYR A 204 1.04 14.02 -5.29
C TYR A 204 0.83 14.84 -6.57
N ASP A 205 1.57 15.94 -6.75
CA ASP A 205 1.49 16.73 -7.98
C ASP A 205 1.88 15.90 -9.23
N THR A 206 2.65 14.82 -9.05
CA THR A 206 3.02 13.90 -10.15
C THR A 206 1.87 13.06 -10.69
N ILE A 207 0.75 12.99 -9.96
CA ILE A 207 -0.49 12.28 -10.35
C ILE A 207 -1.72 13.22 -10.32
N LEU A 208 -1.46 14.52 -10.40
CA LEU A 208 -2.47 15.56 -10.18
C LEU A 208 -3.65 15.46 -11.14
N ASP A 209 -3.37 15.23 -12.42
CA ASP A 209 -4.40 15.21 -13.45
C ASP A 209 -5.31 14.00 -13.29
N GLU A 210 -4.76 12.84 -12.93
CA GLU A 210 -5.56 11.67 -12.60
C GLU A 210 -6.38 11.82 -11.32
N LEU A 211 -5.93 12.65 -10.37
CA LEU A 211 -6.68 12.93 -9.13
C LEU A 211 -7.86 13.86 -9.39
N LYS A 212 -7.71 14.90 -10.21
CA LYS A 212 -8.79 15.87 -10.54
C LYS A 212 -9.99 15.21 -11.23
N ASP A 213 -9.75 14.12 -11.95
CA ASP A 213 -10.82 13.34 -12.59
C ASP A 213 -11.63 12.50 -11.61
N LEU A 214 -11.21 12.40 -10.34
CA LEU A 214 -11.92 11.64 -9.31
C LEU A 214 -12.95 12.54 -8.60
N GLY A 215 -14.21 12.13 -8.59
CA GLY A 215 -15.25 12.86 -7.84
C GLY A 215 -15.07 12.74 -6.33
N THR A 216 -14.96 11.51 -5.82
CA THR A 216 -14.84 11.20 -4.38
C THR A 216 -13.69 10.25 -4.15
N ILE A 217 -12.84 10.54 -3.15
CA ILE A 217 -11.77 9.64 -2.71
C ILE A 217 -12.00 9.29 -1.24
N THR A 218 -12.11 7.99 -0.94
CA THR A 218 -12.12 7.52 0.45
C THR A 218 -10.69 7.37 0.96
N ILE A 219 -10.34 8.07 2.02
CA ILE A 219 -9.05 7.96 2.68
C ILE A 219 -9.10 6.85 3.72
N VAL A 220 -8.22 5.85 3.56
CA VAL A 220 -7.96 4.77 4.52
C VAL A 220 -6.65 5.07 5.21
N ALA A 221 -6.70 5.33 6.51
CA ALA A 221 -5.54 5.75 7.28
C ALA A 221 -5.69 5.32 8.72
N ASN A 222 -4.96 4.28 9.14
CA ASN A 222 -5.15 3.69 10.45
C ASN A 222 -4.13 4.22 11.47
N PRO A 223 -4.56 4.90 12.55
CA PRO A 223 -3.68 5.42 13.59
C PRO A 223 -3.18 4.35 14.58
N SER A 224 -3.39 3.06 14.33
CA SER A 224 -3.10 1.96 15.27
C SER A 224 -1.66 1.87 15.81
N HIS A 225 -0.70 2.63 15.27
CA HIS A 225 0.68 2.73 15.81
C HIS A 225 0.97 4.02 16.58
N LEU A 226 -0.04 4.84 16.84
CA LEU A 226 0.09 6.08 17.61
C LEU A 226 0.21 5.81 19.10
N SER A 227 1.42 5.79 19.64
CA SER A 227 1.66 5.56 21.07
C SER A 227 2.08 6.79 21.85
N ASN A 228 2.39 7.90 21.17
CA ASN A 228 2.79 9.14 21.84
C ASN A 228 1.98 10.34 21.29
N PRO A 229 1.77 11.40 22.10
CA PRO A 229 1.01 12.57 21.68
C PRO A 229 1.56 13.28 20.44
N SER A 230 2.88 13.34 20.26
CA SER A 230 3.48 14.06 19.13
C SER A 230 3.23 13.39 17.78
N THR A 231 3.38 12.08 17.69
CA THR A 231 3.02 11.30 16.48
C THR A 231 1.54 11.40 16.15
N ILE A 232 0.69 11.57 17.18
CA ILE A 232 -0.74 11.80 16.99
C ILE A 232 -0.96 13.13 16.29
N ALA A 233 -0.44 14.21 16.86
CA ALA A 233 -0.55 15.55 16.28
C ALA A 233 0.00 15.58 14.84
N TRP A 234 1.15 14.94 14.58
CA TRP A 234 1.70 14.88 13.22
C TRP A 234 0.85 14.05 12.26
N SER A 235 0.25 12.96 12.72
CA SER A 235 -0.65 12.16 11.88
C SER A 235 -1.95 12.90 11.57
N GLU A 236 -2.52 13.63 12.53
CA GLU A 236 -3.67 14.52 12.34
C GLU A 236 -3.33 15.63 11.34
N LYS A 237 -2.19 16.28 11.51
CA LYS A 237 -1.72 17.32 10.58
C LYS A 237 -1.59 16.77 9.17
N TYR A 238 -0.96 15.60 9.02
CA TYR A 238 -0.73 14.97 7.72
C TYR A 238 -2.03 14.60 6.99
N ILE A 239 -2.98 13.97 7.66
CA ILE A 239 -4.27 13.63 7.02
C ILE A 239 -5.08 14.87 6.68
N ASN A 240 -5.09 15.90 7.54
CA ASN A 240 -5.81 17.14 7.27
C ASN A 240 -5.19 17.90 6.09
N HIS A 241 -3.87 17.89 5.92
CA HIS A 241 -3.24 18.43 4.71
C HIS A 241 -3.62 17.67 3.44
N ALA A 242 -3.61 16.33 3.47
CA ALA A 242 -4.05 15.51 2.35
C ALA A 242 -5.50 15.80 1.94
N MET A 243 -6.40 15.94 2.92
CA MET A 243 -7.78 16.33 2.65
C MET A 243 -7.90 17.74 2.07
N ALA A 244 -7.19 18.71 2.64
CA ALA A 244 -7.19 20.08 2.13
C ALA A 244 -6.66 20.14 0.70
N TYR A 245 -5.59 19.39 0.39
CA TYR A 245 -5.05 19.27 -0.96
C TYR A 245 -6.10 18.73 -1.94
N LEU A 246 -6.70 17.58 -1.65
CA LEU A 246 -7.75 17.00 -2.51
C LEU A 246 -8.93 17.96 -2.74
N ARG A 247 -9.37 18.67 -1.69
CA ARG A 247 -10.44 19.68 -1.83
C ARG A 247 -10.05 20.83 -2.75
N ARG A 248 -8.79 21.30 -2.70
CA ARG A 248 -8.29 22.34 -3.63
C ARG A 248 -8.33 21.86 -5.09
N LEU A 249 -8.28 20.55 -5.33
CA LEU A 249 -8.39 19.96 -6.66
C LEU A 249 -9.83 19.76 -7.12
N GLY A 250 -10.83 20.12 -6.30
CA GLY A 250 -12.24 19.83 -6.58
C GLY A 250 -12.65 18.38 -6.28
N VAL A 251 -11.80 17.59 -5.62
CA VAL A 251 -12.08 16.22 -5.21
C VAL A 251 -12.74 16.23 -3.83
N CYS A 252 -13.71 15.35 -3.59
CA CYS A 252 -14.34 15.18 -2.28
C CYS A 252 -13.65 14.07 -1.45
N PRO A 253 -12.71 14.40 -0.55
CA PRO A 253 -12.13 13.40 0.35
C PRO A 253 -13.12 13.00 1.44
N VAL A 254 -13.20 11.70 1.72
CA VAL A 254 -13.96 11.13 2.83
C VAL A 254 -13.03 10.28 3.66
N TYR A 255 -12.81 10.62 4.93
CA TYR A 255 -12.06 9.75 5.81
C TYR A 255 -12.93 8.59 6.30
N ARG A 256 -12.47 7.35 6.10
CA ARG A 256 -13.20 6.13 6.48
C ARG A 256 -13.36 5.97 7.99
N GLY A 257 -12.60 6.71 8.79
CA GLY A 257 -12.51 6.52 10.23
C GLY A 257 -11.59 5.36 10.59
N ILE A 258 -11.56 5.03 11.88
CA ILE A 258 -10.67 4.00 12.42
C ILE A 258 -11.38 2.66 12.33
N ARG A 259 -10.79 1.74 11.57
CA ARG A 259 -11.27 0.36 11.43
C ARG A 259 -10.17 -0.61 11.85
N ASN A 260 -10.46 -1.90 11.70
CA ASN A 260 -9.42 -2.91 11.85
C ASN A 260 -8.63 -3.05 10.55
N ALA A 261 -7.37 -3.47 10.66
CA ALA A 261 -6.49 -3.61 9.51
C ALA A 261 -7.07 -4.48 8.38
N ASP A 262 -7.85 -5.52 8.70
CA ASP A 262 -8.44 -6.40 7.69
C ASP A 262 -9.56 -5.71 6.92
N ASP A 263 -10.45 -5.00 7.60
CA ASP A 263 -11.51 -4.20 6.98
C ASP A 263 -10.92 -3.13 6.06
N ASP A 264 -9.93 -2.40 6.55
CA ASP A 264 -9.21 -1.40 5.75
C ASP A 264 -8.51 -2.02 4.54
N PHE A 265 -7.93 -3.23 4.70
CA PHE A 265 -7.28 -3.95 3.61
C PHE A 265 -8.28 -4.43 2.55
N ALA A 266 -9.35 -5.12 2.96
CA ALA A 266 -10.37 -5.62 2.06
C ALA A 266 -11.05 -4.46 1.30
N PHE A 267 -11.39 -3.37 2.00
CA PHE A 267 -11.98 -2.20 1.38
C PHE A 267 -11.05 -1.54 0.35
N ALA A 268 -9.80 -1.26 0.74
CA ALA A 268 -8.83 -0.61 -0.16
C ALA A 268 -8.50 -1.48 -1.38
N THR A 269 -8.38 -2.80 -1.19
CA THR A 269 -8.06 -3.73 -2.29
C THR A 269 -9.23 -4.04 -3.22
N SER A 270 -10.43 -3.60 -2.86
CA SER A 270 -11.62 -3.70 -3.71
C SER A 270 -11.83 -2.47 -4.60
N ALA A 271 -11.02 -1.41 -4.42
CA ALA A 271 -11.19 -0.15 -5.14
C ALA A 271 -11.03 -0.28 -6.66
N LYS A 272 -11.72 0.59 -7.40
CA LYS A 272 -11.51 0.74 -8.86
C LYS A 272 -10.23 1.54 -9.14
N VAL A 273 -10.01 2.61 -8.38
CA VAL A 273 -8.76 3.40 -8.39
C VAL A 273 -8.15 3.39 -6.98
N PHE A 274 -6.85 3.10 -6.88
CA PHE A 274 -6.14 3.11 -5.61
C PHE A 274 -4.94 4.06 -5.67
N VAL A 275 -4.95 5.08 -4.81
CA VAL A 275 -3.79 5.97 -4.62
C VAL A 275 -2.90 5.34 -3.56
N GLN A 276 -1.75 4.86 -4.00
CA GLN A 276 -0.82 4.13 -3.16
C GLN A 276 -0.13 5.08 -2.17
N GLY A 277 -0.08 4.69 -0.91
CA GLY A 277 0.78 5.31 0.10
C GLY A 277 2.18 4.69 0.15
N GLY A 278 2.99 5.14 1.10
CA GLY A 278 4.33 4.59 1.32
C GLY A 278 4.34 3.22 2.02
N GLY A 279 5.51 2.58 2.00
CA GLY A 279 5.78 1.32 2.72
C GLY A 279 5.22 0.04 2.08
N GLY A 280 5.55 -1.11 2.68
CA GLY A 280 5.23 -2.43 2.12
C GLY A 280 3.74 -2.78 2.14
N TYR A 281 2.99 -2.31 3.16
CA TYR A 281 1.56 -2.61 3.30
C TYR A 281 0.74 -2.06 2.14
N SER A 282 0.96 -0.79 1.78
CA SER A 282 0.27 -0.16 0.65
C SER A 282 0.69 -0.77 -0.69
N ARG A 283 1.94 -1.23 -0.83
CA ARG A 283 2.39 -1.98 -2.02
C ARG A 283 1.64 -3.31 -2.19
N PHE A 284 1.30 -4.01 -1.10
CA PHE A 284 0.46 -5.21 -1.20
C PHE A 284 -0.95 -4.87 -1.64
N MET A 285 -1.53 -3.78 -1.13
CA MET A 285 -2.84 -3.32 -1.57
C MET A 285 -2.83 -3.01 -3.07
N ALA A 286 -1.86 -2.23 -3.54
CA ALA A 286 -1.71 -1.87 -4.96
C ALA A 286 -1.61 -3.11 -5.86
N LYS A 287 -0.78 -4.09 -5.50
CA LYS A 287 -0.67 -5.35 -6.25
C LYS A 287 -2.01 -6.07 -6.36
N LEU A 288 -2.79 -6.09 -5.28
CA LEU A 288 -4.08 -6.77 -5.26
C LEU A 288 -5.15 -6.02 -6.06
N VAL A 289 -5.17 -4.69 -5.98
CA VAL A 289 -6.03 -3.83 -6.81
C VAL A 289 -5.76 -4.09 -8.30
N MET A 290 -4.49 -4.08 -8.72
CA MET A 290 -4.12 -4.37 -10.12
C MET A 290 -4.54 -5.78 -10.53
N LYS A 291 -4.32 -6.79 -9.68
CA LYS A 291 -4.75 -8.18 -9.95
C LYS A 291 -6.27 -8.28 -10.15
N ARG A 292 -7.05 -7.44 -9.45
CA ARG A 292 -8.52 -7.33 -9.55
C ARG A 292 -9.00 -6.35 -10.63
N GLY A 293 -8.11 -5.97 -11.55
CA GLY A 293 -8.42 -5.09 -12.69
C GLY A 293 -8.66 -3.62 -12.33
N GLY A 294 -8.27 -3.19 -11.12
CA GLY A 294 -8.26 -1.78 -10.74
C GLY A 294 -7.00 -1.05 -11.20
N ARG A 295 -7.05 0.29 -11.19
CA ARG A 295 -5.94 1.19 -11.52
C ARG A 295 -5.22 1.64 -10.25
N VAL A 296 -3.89 1.75 -10.29
CA VAL A 296 -3.09 2.28 -9.19
C VAL A 296 -2.40 3.57 -9.60
N LEU A 297 -2.52 4.60 -8.77
CA LEU A 297 -1.80 5.88 -8.89
C LEU A 297 -0.69 5.92 -7.83
N ILE A 298 0.53 6.26 -8.24
CA ILE A 298 1.71 6.22 -7.37
C ILE A 298 2.36 7.62 -7.36
N PRO A 299 2.25 8.36 -6.24
CA PRO A 299 3.02 9.59 -6.02
C PRO A 299 4.53 9.34 -6.08
N LYS A 300 5.31 10.30 -6.58
CA LYS A 300 6.76 10.14 -6.84
C LYS A 300 7.61 11.34 -6.43
#